data_AF-A0A1I7XKK5-F1
#
_entry.id   AF-A0A1I7XKK5-F1
#
_cell.length_a   1.000
_cell.length_b   1.000
_cell.length_c   1.000
_cell.angle_alpha   90.00
_cell.angle_beta   90.00
_cell.angle_gamma   90.00
#
_symmetry.space_group_name_H-M   'P 1'
#
loop_
_entity.id
_entity.type
_entity.pdbx_description
1 polymer ?
#
loop_
_entity_poly.entity_id
_entity_poly.type
_entity_poly.pdbx_seq_one_letter_code
_entity_poly.pdbx_strand_id
1 'polypeptide(L)'
;MLVNIRKHYTCYIARFRIATAALKIQGMENCCIPITDNKILMGEVMKEAAFSLAEAKFTAGDFSHTVIQNVSQAQYRVRMKKENVVG
;
A
#
# COMPACT_ATOMS: atom_id res chain seq x y z
N MET A 1 21.20 32.15 33.66
CA MET A 1 20.32 30.95 33.56
C MET A 1 19.33 31.02 32.41
N LEU A 2 18.57 32.11 32.22
CA LEU A 2 17.49 32.20 31.21
C LEU A 2 17.95 31.97 29.74
N VAL A 3 19.17 32.38 29.38
CA VAL A 3 19.73 32.16 28.02
C VAL A 3 19.93 30.67 27.71
N ASN A 4 20.28 29.86 28.72
CA ASN A 4 20.50 28.43 28.53
C ASN A 4 19.16 27.70 28.31
N ILE A 5 18.14 28.10 29.06
CA ILE A 5 16.76 27.62 28.90
C ILE A 5 16.25 27.94 27.48
N ARG A 6 16.42 29.17 26.99
CA ARG A 6 16.03 29.56 25.63
C ARG A 6 16.78 28.78 24.53
N LYS A 7 18.06 28.43 24.75
CA LYS A 7 18.84 27.56 23.86
C LYS A 7 18.30 26.12 23.83
N HIS A 8 17.88 25.57 24.96
CA HIS A 8 17.26 24.23 25.01
C HIS A 8 15.90 24.18 24.29
N TYR A 9 15.03 25.17 24.50
CA TYR A 9 13.73 25.22 23.82
C TYR A 9 13.85 25.37 22.31
N THR A 10 14.78 26.20 21.83
CA THR A 10 15.04 26.33 20.38
C THR A 10 15.62 25.06 19.77
N CYS A 11 16.49 24.34 20.48
CA CYS A 11 16.98 23.02 20.07
C CYS A 11 15.85 21.98 19.96
N TYR A 12 14.91 21.98 20.91
CA TYR A 12 13.77 21.05 20.90
C TYR A 12 12.81 21.31 19.74
N ILE A 13 12.46 22.59 19.51
CA ILE A 13 11.60 22.97 18.39
C ILE A 13 12.26 22.65 17.05
N ALA A 14 13.58 22.85 16.93
CA ALA A 14 14.32 22.47 15.72
C ALA A 14 14.24 20.95 15.47
N ARG A 15 14.44 20.12 16.50
CA ARG A 15 14.31 18.66 16.40
C ARG A 15 12.89 18.21 16.02
N PHE A 16 11.87 18.82 16.61
CA PHE A 16 10.46 18.53 16.26
C PHE A 16 10.14 18.90 14.80
N ARG A 17 10.66 20.03 14.32
CA ARG A 17 10.51 20.44 12.91
C ARG A 17 11.20 19.47 11.94
N ILE A 18 12.39 18.98 12.30
CA ILE A 18 13.11 17.99 11.48
C ILE A 18 12.36 16.65 11.45
N ALA A 19 11.87 16.16 12.59
CA ALA A 19 11.10 14.92 12.67
C ALA A 19 9.79 15.00 11.87
N THR A 20 9.06 16.12 11.98
CA THR A 20 7.82 16.33 11.22
C THR A 20 8.05 16.48 9.71
N ALA A 21 9.21 16.99 9.29
CA ALA A 21 9.59 17.03 7.88
C ALA A 21 9.93 15.63 7.34
N ALA A 22 10.70 14.83 8.09
CA ALA A 22 11.06 13.46 7.71
C ALA A 22 9.81 12.59 7.46
N LEU A 23 8.84 12.62 8.37
CA LEU A 23 7.57 11.89 8.23
C LEU A 23 6.80 12.24 6.94
N LYS A 24 6.85 13.52 6.52
CA LYS A 24 6.19 13.96 5.27
C LYS A 24 6.92 13.46 4.03
N ILE A 25 8.25 13.49 4.03
CA ILE A 25 9.07 13.00 2.90
C ILE A 25 8.86 11.50 2.74
N GLN A 26 8.99 10.73 3.83
CA GLN A 26 8.80 9.28 3.82
C GLN A 26 7.36 8.86 3.49
N GLY A 27 6.36 9.65 3.93
CA GLY A 27 4.98 9.42 3.51
C GLY A 27 4.79 9.58 1.99
N MET A 28 5.46 10.56 1.38
CA MET A 28 5.33 10.81 -0.05
C MET A 28 6.04 9.73 -0.89
N GLU A 29 7.22 9.28 -0.45
CA GLU A 29 7.99 8.21 -1.10
C GLU A 29 7.30 6.84 -0.97
N ASN A 30 6.79 6.48 0.21
CA ASN A 30 6.30 5.13 0.45
C ASN A 30 4.83 4.91 0.07
N CYS A 31 4.01 5.97 0.00
CA CYS A 31 2.57 5.85 -0.25
C CYS A 31 2.20 6.34 -1.65
N CYS A 32 2.29 7.64 -1.90
CA CYS A 32 1.62 8.25 -3.04
C CYS A 32 2.23 7.87 -4.40
N ILE A 33 3.56 7.85 -4.49
CA ILE A 33 4.29 7.53 -5.72
C ILE A 33 4.05 6.06 -6.12
N PRO A 34 4.39 5.06 -5.28
CA PRO A 34 4.20 3.66 -5.65
C PRO A 34 2.73 3.27 -5.83
N ILE A 35 1.77 3.92 -5.15
CA ILE A 35 0.35 3.67 -5.38
C ILE A 35 -0.06 4.06 -6.80
N THR A 36 0.47 5.16 -7.32
CA THR A 36 0.10 5.64 -8.66
C THR A 36 0.68 4.70 -9.73
N ASP A 37 1.93 4.29 -9.57
CA ASP A 37 2.60 3.36 -10.49
C ASP A 37 1.90 1.98 -10.48
N ASN A 38 1.60 1.45 -9.29
CA ASN A 38 0.90 0.18 -9.15
C ASN A 38 -0.52 0.21 -9.73
N LYS A 39 -1.21 1.37 -9.70
CA LYS A 39 -2.53 1.51 -10.35
C LYS A 39 -2.44 1.34 -11.86
N ILE A 40 -1.39 1.87 -12.48
CA ILE A 40 -1.17 1.74 -13.93
C ILE A 40 -0.86 0.28 -14.27
N LEU A 41 0.08 -0.34 -13.53
CA LEU A 41 0.43 -1.76 -13.70
C LEU A 41 -0.77 -2.69 -13.48
N MET A 42 -1.61 -2.42 -12.48
CA MET A 42 -2.82 -3.20 -12.22
C MET A 42 -3.77 -3.20 -13.42
N GLY A 43 -3.83 -2.11 -14.19
CA GLY A 43 -4.64 -2.02 -15.40
C GLY A 43 -4.19 -3.00 -16.49
N GLU A 44 -2.89 -3.27 -16.62
CA GLU A 44 -2.35 -4.24 -17.58
C GLU A 44 -2.60 -5.68 -17.12
N VAL A 45 -2.31 -5.98 -15.84
CA VAL A 45 -2.55 -7.30 -15.24
C VAL A 45 -4.03 -7.70 -15.32
N MET A 46 -4.94 -6.75 -15.11
CA MET A 46 -6.38 -7.02 -15.21
C MET A 46 -6.83 -7.31 -16.64
N LYS A 47 -6.20 -6.71 -17.66
CA LYS A 47 -6.48 -7.03 -19.07
C LYS A 47 -6.03 -8.45 -19.39
N GLU A 48 -4.81 -8.82 -19.02
CA GLU A 48 -4.28 -10.18 -19.22
C GLU A 48 -5.15 -11.23 -18.53
N ALA A 49 -5.52 -11.01 -17.26
CA ALA A 49 -6.41 -11.90 -16.53
C ALA A 49 -7.80 -12.04 -17.18
N ALA A 50 -8.35 -10.95 -17.75
CA ALA A 50 -9.61 -10.99 -18.48
C ALA A 50 -9.51 -11.81 -19.77
N PHE A 51 -8.38 -11.73 -20.49
CA PHE A 51 -8.12 -12.58 -21.67
C PHE A 51 -8.01 -14.05 -21.28
N SER A 52 -7.26 -14.38 -20.23
CA SER A 52 -7.18 -15.75 -19.72
C SER A 52 -8.55 -16.29 -19.29
N LEU A 53 -9.40 -15.45 -18.69
CA LEU A 53 -10.78 -15.83 -18.35
C LEU A 53 -11.62 -16.11 -19.61
N ALA A 54 -11.46 -15.31 -20.66
CA ALA A 54 -12.16 -15.52 -21.93
C ALA A 54 -11.72 -16.82 -22.64
N GLU A 55 -10.43 -17.13 -22.65
CA GLU A 55 -9.89 -18.39 -23.18
C GLU A 55 -10.44 -19.60 -22.40
N ALA A 56 -10.45 -19.53 -21.08
CA ALA A 56 -11.05 -20.57 -20.25
C ALA A 56 -12.54 -20.74 -20.56
N LYS A 57 -13.29 -19.63 -20.75
CA LYS A 57 -14.72 -19.68 -21.11
C LYS A 57 -14.96 -20.23 -22.51
N PHE A 58 -14.04 -19.97 -23.44
CA PHE A 58 -14.13 -20.49 -24.80
C PHE A 58 -13.95 -22.01 -24.84
N THR A 59 -13.02 -22.56 -24.05
CA THR A 59 -12.73 -24.00 -24.01
C THR A 59 -13.72 -24.80 -23.18
N ALA A 60 -14.09 -24.29 -22.00
CA ALA A 60 -14.88 -25.03 -21.01
C ALA A 60 -16.36 -24.59 -20.90
N GLY A 61 -16.78 -23.57 -21.66
CA GLY A 61 -18.12 -23.00 -21.55
C GLY A 61 -18.30 -22.15 -20.28
N ASP A 62 -19.54 -22.03 -19.79
CA ASP A 62 -19.83 -21.21 -18.60
C ASP A 62 -19.63 -22.00 -17.30
N PHE A 63 -18.52 -21.73 -16.61
CA PHE A 63 -18.18 -22.32 -15.31
C PHE A 63 -18.45 -21.38 -14.12
N SER A 64 -19.09 -20.23 -14.35
CA SER A 64 -19.31 -19.21 -13.32
C SER A 64 -20.13 -19.76 -12.14
N HIS A 65 -21.21 -20.50 -12.42
CA HIS A 65 -22.06 -21.09 -11.39
C HIS A 65 -21.34 -22.17 -10.55
N THR A 66 -20.58 -23.04 -11.20
CA THR A 66 -19.84 -24.11 -10.51
C THR A 66 -18.77 -23.55 -9.59
N VAL A 67 -18.03 -22.52 -10.04
CA VAL A 67 -16.99 -21.88 -9.23
C VAL A 67 -17.60 -21.17 -8.03
N ILE A 68 -18.72 -20.46 -8.18
CA ILE A 68 -19.39 -19.75 -7.08
C ILE A 68 -19.95 -20.73 -6.05
N GLN A 69 -20.50 -21.86 -6.49
CA GLN A 69 -21.03 -22.90 -5.59
C GLN A 69 -19.93 -23.65 -4.84
N ASN A 70 -18.75 -23.79 -5.45
CA ASN A 70 -17.60 -24.48 -4.86
C ASN A 70 -16.72 -23.53 -4.01
N VAL A 71 -17.33 -22.67 -3.19
CA VAL A 71 -16.62 -21.80 -2.23
C VAL A 71 -17.16 -22.07 -0.82
N SER A 72 -16.37 -22.74 0.02
CA SER A 72 -16.71 -23.00 1.43
C SER A 72 -15.91 -22.12 2.40
N GLN A 73 -14.61 -21.95 2.14
CA GLN A 73 -13.69 -21.12 2.92
C GLN A 73 -12.70 -20.41 1.99
N ALA A 74 -12.18 -19.26 2.42
CA ALA A 74 -11.19 -18.52 1.66
C ALA A 74 -9.85 -19.28 1.63
N GLN A 75 -9.36 -19.58 0.42
CA GLN A 75 -8.07 -20.25 0.23
C GLN A 75 -6.88 -19.33 0.55
N TYR A 76 -6.96 -18.05 0.19
CA TYR A 76 -5.91 -17.06 0.45
C TYR A 76 -6.33 -16.09 1.56
N ARG A 77 -5.45 -15.86 2.54
CA ARG A 77 -5.71 -14.99 3.69
C ARG A 77 -4.56 -14.01 3.87
N VAL A 78 -4.89 -12.74 4.06
CA VAL A 78 -3.89 -11.68 4.33
C VAL A 78 -3.61 -11.62 5.83
N ARG A 79 -2.33 -11.42 6.19
CA ARG A 79 -1.89 -11.19 7.57
C ARG A 79 -1.45 -9.74 7.75
N MET A 80 -1.81 -9.14 8.86
CA MET A 80 -1.38 -7.78 9.20
C MET A 80 0.05 -7.80 9.73
N LYS A 81 0.92 -6.96 9.17
CA LYS A 81 2.28 -6.69 9.66
C LYS A 81 2.37 -5.23 10.07
N LYS A 82 2.96 -4.96 11.23
CA LYS A 82 3.29 -3.59 11.65
C LYS A 82 4.63 -3.19 11.03
N GLU A 83 4.67 -2.05 10.39
CA GLU A 83 5.87 -1.46 9.81
C GLU A 83 6.06 -0.06 10.41
N ASN A 84 7.29 0.24 10.82
CA ASN A 84 7.66 1.56 11.30
C ASN A 84 8.22 2.36 10.14
N VAL A 85 7.52 3.43 9.77
CA VAL A 85 7.91 4.26 8.64
C VAL A 85 9.02 5.23 9.04
N VAL A 86 9.02 5.75 10.28
CA VAL A 86 9.99 6.73 10.78
C VAL A 86 10.14 6.64 12.30
N GLY A 87 11.03 5.75 12.75
CA GLY A 87 11.65 5.77 14.09
C GLY A 87 10.70 5.93 15.28
#